data_AF-A0A4R8BLL1-F1
#
_entry.id   AF-A0A4R8BLL1-F1
#
_cell.length_a   1.000
_cell.length_b   1.000
_cell.length_c   1.000
_cell.angle_alpha   90.00
_cell.angle_beta   90.00
_cell.angle_gamma   90.00
#
_symmetry.space_group_name_H-M   'P 1'
#
loop_
_entity.id
_entity.type
_entity.pdbx_description
1 polymer ?
#
loop_
_entity_poly.entity_id
_entity_poly.type
_entity_poly.pdbx_seq_one_letter_code
_entity_poly.pdbx_strand_id
1 'polypeptide(L)'
;MKNRFFEEDEFKKWLVTNQITSEDSAYSYCSYVNSVEKNFHFNSKVEDIASGKLNKTYPDLIIEILQALSEKNIAEKINKSSKTLRNWKSGFIAYGEYLATNFENSTETGSEEISKDNYTSFDSEYSKEDIYKNFTFRLITQDRFYENLYFPVSFIKRIFYRNKEKLFFDNWINSILDDTVLHFKDSENLLKNISHIFFDNQGIKAKILNNVSNLYTKLPNNIDKEPFISNEMKKIALDHCKPMLTIIRDNHHQLIELQKITNDINRIIGKGKINRTALSQASRQLFEQSYLDTINLNQLKAELNIIADETSLQLMDAKFNSSKGAN
;
A
#
# COMPACT_ATOMS: atom_id res chain seq x y z
N MET A 1 -0.07 -33.89 12.35
CA MET A 1 -1.41 -33.31 12.53
C MET A 1 -1.95 -32.98 11.15
N LYS A 2 -3.27 -33.03 10.92
CA LYS A 2 -3.83 -32.58 9.64
C LYS A 2 -3.97 -31.06 9.68
N ASN A 3 -3.40 -30.37 8.70
CA ASN A 3 -3.52 -28.92 8.57
C ASN A 3 -5.00 -28.52 8.46
N ARG A 4 -5.35 -27.38 9.09
CA ARG A 4 -6.71 -26.84 9.10
C ARG A 4 -7.06 -26.09 7.81
N PHE A 5 -6.02 -25.66 7.09
CA PHE A 5 -6.06 -25.08 5.76
C PHE A 5 -4.76 -25.43 5.04
N PHE A 6 -4.72 -25.26 3.72
CA PHE A 6 -3.62 -25.59 2.85
C PHE A 6 -2.32 -24.95 3.37
N GLU A 7 -1.29 -25.78 3.53
CA GLU A 7 0.04 -25.33 3.97
C GLU A 7 0.08 -24.55 5.30
N GLU A 8 -0.81 -24.86 6.26
CA GLU A 8 -0.85 -24.15 7.55
C GLU A 8 0.50 -24.10 8.30
N ASP A 9 1.19 -25.24 8.41
CA ASP A 9 2.46 -25.31 9.14
C ASP A 9 3.55 -24.50 8.43
N GLU A 10 3.59 -24.53 7.10
CA GLU A 10 4.53 -23.77 6.28
C GLU A 10 4.21 -22.27 6.26
N PHE A 11 2.93 -21.91 6.23
CA PHE A 11 2.49 -20.52 6.42
C PHE A 11 2.92 -19.98 7.78
N LYS A 12 2.75 -20.77 8.85
CA LYS A 12 3.18 -20.36 10.19
C LYS A 12 4.69 -20.13 10.25
N LYS A 13 5.48 -21.07 9.69
CA LYS A 13 6.94 -20.92 9.59
C LYS A 13 7.29 -19.69 8.77
N TRP A 14 6.65 -19.48 7.62
CA TRP A 14 6.86 -18.34 6.75
C TRP A 14 6.62 -17.01 7.45
N LEU A 15 5.57 -16.89 8.28
CA LEU A 15 5.28 -15.68 9.06
C LEU A 15 6.43 -15.30 10.01
N VAL A 16 7.05 -16.30 10.65
CA VAL A 16 8.15 -16.09 11.61
C VAL A 16 9.47 -15.87 10.88
N THR A 17 9.79 -16.73 9.91
CA THR A 17 11.02 -16.66 9.12
C THR A 17 11.15 -15.35 8.36
N ASN A 18 10.04 -14.82 7.81
CA ASN A 18 10.01 -13.54 7.10
C ASN A 18 9.75 -12.34 8.02
N GLN A 19 9.80 -12.54 9.34
CA GLN A 19 9.62 -11.50 10.35
C GLN A 19 8.33 -10.67 10.14
N ILE A 20 7.27 -11.31 9.66
CA ILE A 20 5.93 -10.70 9.52
C ILE A 20 5.32 -10.52 10.91
N THR A 21 5.56 -11.48 11.82
CA THR A 21 5.10 -11.40 13.19
C THR A 21 5.92 -12.30 14.13
N SER A 22 5.68 -12.20 15.45
CA SER A 22 6.32 -13.08 16.44
C SER A 22 5.75 -14.50 16.39
N GLU A 23 6.44 -15.47 16.97
CA GLU A 23 5.97 -16.86 17.03
C GLU A 23 4.58 -16.98 17.69
N ASP A 24 4.37 -16.29 18.82
CA ASP A 24 3.06 -16.23 19.50
C ASP A 24 1.96 -15.65 18.62
N SER A 25 2.30 -14.62 17.83
CA SER A 25 1.36 -13.96 16.94
C SER A 25 1.09 -14.79 15.67
N ALA A 26 2.04 -15.62 15.23
CA ALA A 26 1.86 -16.52 14.09
C ALA A 26 0.75 -17.55 14.37
N TYR A 27 0.64 -18.07 15.60
CA TYR A 27 -0.50 -18.90 16.01
C TYR A 27 -1.83 -18.17 15.88
N SER A 28 -1.85 -16.88 16.24
CA SER A 28 -3.06 -16.04 16.09
C SER A 28 -3.43 -15.89 14.62
N TYR A 29 -2.46 -15.67 13.73
CA TYR A 29 -2.68 -15.57 12.28
C TYR A 29 -3.22 -16.87 11.69
N CYS A 30 -2.65 -18.04 12.02
CA CYS A 30 -3.20 -19.33 11.60
C CYS A 30 -4.64 -19.54 12.11
N SER A 31 -4.93 -19.11 13.34
CA SER A 31 -6.29 -19.18 13.89
C SER A 31 -7.27 -18.27 13.14
N TYR A 32 -6.81 -17.10 12.69
CA TYR A 32 -7.58 -16.17 11.88
C TYR A 32 -7.91 -16.76 10.50
N VAL A 33 -6.93 -17.33 9.79
CA VAL A 33 -7.12 -17.98 8.48
C VAL A 33 -8.06 -19.17 8.59
N ASN A 34 -7.85 -20.05 9.56
CA ASN A 34 -8.75 -21.17 9.85
C ASN A 34 -10.19 -20.70 10.16
N SER A 35 -10.34 -19.54 10.81
CA SER A 35 -11.67 -18.98 11.05
C SER A 35 -12.35 -18.50 9.76
N VAL A 36 -11.59 -17.95 8.81
CA VAL A 36 -12.11 -17.62 7.48
C VAL A 36 -12.49 -18.90 6.75
N GLU A 37 -11.68 -19.96 6.80
CA GLU A 37 -11.97 -21.23 6.13
C GLU A 37 -13.29 -21.84 6.62
N LYS A 38 -13.51 -21.85 7.93
CA LYS A 38 -14.76 -22.37 8.52
C LYS A 38 -16.03 -21.66 8.07
N ASN A 39 -15.93 -20.41 7.59
CA ASN A 39 -17.09 -19.60 7.21
C ASN A 39 -17.23 -19.43 5.69
N PHE A 40 -16.14 -19.53 4.94
CA PHE A 40 -16.10 -19.22 3.52
C PHE A 40 -15.61 -20.38 2.64
N HIS A 41 -15.13 -21.47 3.22
CA HIS A 41 -14.79 -22.72 2.54
C HIS A 41 -13.91 -22.52 1.30
N PHE A 42 -12.83 -21.75 1.45
CA PHE A 42 -11.95 -21.38 0.34
C PHE A 42 -10.89 -22.46 0.07
N ASN A 43 -10.63 -23.37 1.01
CA ASN A 43 -9.48 -24.27 0.95
C ASN A 43 -9.51 -25.20 -0.27
N SER A 44 -10.68 -25.73 -0.62
CA SER A 44 -10.82 -26.55 -1.84
C SER A 44 -10.50 -25.76 -3.10
N LYS A 45 -10.89 -24.47 -3.16
CA LYS A 45 -10.54 -23.58 -4.28
C LYS A 45 -9.03 -23.34 -4.36
N VAL A 46 -8.34 -23.21 -3.22
CA VAL A 46 -6.86 -23.09 -3.17
C VAL A 46 -6.20 -24.35 -3.73
N GLU A 47 -6.68 -25.53 -3.36
CA GLU A 47 -6.18 -26.82 -3.87
C GLU A 47 -6.48 -27.03 -5.36
N ASP A 48 -7.66 -26.59 -5.82
CA ASP A 48 -8.04 -26.64 -7.23
C ASP A 48 -7.19 -25.68 -8.08
N ILE A 49 -6.82 -24.50 -7.55
CA ILE A 49 -5.85 -23.60 -8.19
C ILE A 49 -4.47 -24.26 -8.23
N ALA A 50 -4.00 -24.82 -7.11
CA ALA A 50 -2.70 -25.47 -7.01
C ALA A 50 -2.54 -26.63 -8.01
N SER A 51 -3.63 -27.36 -8.24
CA SER A 51 -3.68 -28.51 -9.15
C SER A 51 -4.08 -28.16 -10.59
N GLY A 52 -4.26 -26.86 -10.90
CA GLY A 52 -4.65 -26.39 -12.23
C GLY A 52 -6.09 -26.74 -12.65
N LYS A 53 -6.92 -27.23 -11.73
CA LYS A 53 -8.34 -27.56 -11.96
C LYS A 53 -9.24 -26.33 -12.01
N LEU A 54 -8.82 -25.25 -11.37
CA LEU A 54 -9.51 -23.96 -11.39
C LEU A 54 -8.63 -22.93 -12.08
N ASN A 55 -9.09 -22.41 -13.24
CA ASN A 55 -8.41 -21.33 -13.96
C ASN A 55 -8.68 -19.98 -13.26
N LYS A 56 -8.04 -19.78 -12.11
CA LYS A 56 -8.15 -18.60 -11.26
C LYS A 56 -6.83 -18.41 -10.49
N THR A 57 -6.40 -17.17 -10.27
CA THR A 57 -5.18 -16.88 -9.50
C THR A 57 -5.46 -16.89 -7.99
N TYR A 58 -4.42 -17.04 -7.16
CA TYR A 58 -4.61 -16.92 -5.71
C TYR A 58 -5.06 -15.51 -5.30
N PRO A 59 -4.50 -14.40 -5.81
CA PRO A 59 -4.98 -13.04 -5.59
C PRO A 59 -6.46 -12.86 -5.91
N ASP A 60 -6.96 -13.41 -7.02
CA ASP A 60 -8.38 -13.28 -7.36
C ASP A 60 -9.28 -13.99 -6.35
N LEU A 61 -8.84 -15.14 -5.84
CA LEU A 61 -9.56 -15.85 -4.77
C LEU A 61 -9.50 -15.06 -3.47
N ILE A 62 -8.34 -14.52 -3.10
CA ILE A 62 -8.18 -13.73 -1.88
C ILE A 62 -9.03 -12.46 -1.93
N ILE A 63 -9.06 -11.75 -3.07
CA ILE A 63 -9.90 -10.57 -3.26
C ILE A 63 -11.39 -10.92 -3.13
N GLU A 64 -11.84 -12.01 -3.75
CA GLU A 64 -13.23 -12.49 -3.64
C GLU A 64 -13.63 -12.68 -2.17
N ILE A 65 -12.82 -13.40 -1.40
CA ILE A 65 -13.12 -13.69 0.01
C ILE A 65 -13.01 -12.42 0.88
N LEU A 66 -12.06 -11.51 0.59
CA LEU A 66 -11.96 -10.23 1.30
C LEU A 66 -13.14 -9.30 1.02
N GLN A 67 -13.69 -9.33 -0.19
CA GLN A 67 -14.94 -8.64 -0.53
C GLN A 67 -16.11 -9.21 0.26
N ALA A 68 -16.23 -10.55 0.33
CA ALA A 68 -17.26 -11.22 1.12
C ALA A 68 -17.14 -10.89 2.63
N LEU A 69 -15.93 -10.89 3.19
CA LEU A 69 -15.63 -10.45 4.56
C LEU A 69 -15.89 -8.95 4.79
N SER A 70 -16.09 -8.17 3.72
CA SER A 70 -16.35 -6.73 3.77
C SER A 70 -17.80 -6.36 3.44
N GLU A 71 -18.67 -7.34 3.18
CA GLU A 71 -20.09 -7.13 2.96
C GLU A 71 -20.76 -6.44 4.15
N LYS A 72 -21.76 -5.61 3.82
CA LYS A 72 -22.62 -5.00 4.84
C LYS A 72 -23.30 -6.10 5.66
N ASN A 73 -23.32 -5.94 6.98
CA ASN A 73 -23.90 -6.87 7.96
C ASN A 73 -23.22 -8.25 8.04
N ILE A 74 -22.06 -8.47 7.42
CA ILE A 74 -21.36 -9.76 7.53
C ILE A 74 -21.08 -10.14 8.99
N ALA A 75 -20.75 -9.14 9.84
CA ALA A 75 -20.56 -9.30 11.28
C ALA A 75 -21.77 -9.94 11.99
N GLU A 76 -22.98 -9.54 11.60
CA GLU A 76 -24.23 -10.07 12.13
C GLU A 76 -24.51 -11.45 11.53
N LYS A 77 -24.36 -11.61 10.20
CA LYS A 77 -24.57 -12.88 9.49
C LYS A 77 -23.76 -14.03 10.08
N ILE A 78 -22.50 -13.77 10.45
CA ILE A 78 -21.60 -14.81 11.00
C ILE A 78 -21.46 -14.74 12.53
N ASN A 79 -22.24 -13.89 13.19
CA ASN A 79 -22.24 -13.66 14.63
C ASN A 79 -20.83 -13.42 15.22
N LYS A 80 -20.12 -12.42 14.68
CA LYS A 80 -18.77 -12.02 15.13
C LYS A 80 -18.66 -10.51 15.29
N SER A 81 -17.80 -10.11 16.23
CA SER A 81 -17.48 -8.69 16.42
C SER A 81 -16.71 -8.11 15.23
N SER A 82 -16.85 -6.80 15.00
CA SER A 82 -16.07 -6.10 13.97
C SER A 82 -14.56 -6.16 14.22
N LYS A 83 -14.13 -6.29 15.48
CA LYS A 83 -12.71 -6.49 15.85
C LYS A 83 -12.23 -7.86 15.38
N THR A 84 -13.02 -8.91 15.62
CA THR A 84 -12.74 -10.27 15.16
C THR A 84 -12.61 -10.33 13.64
N LEU A 85 -13.53 -9.71 12.91
CA LEU A 85 -13.46 -9.62 11.45
C LEU A 85 -12.20 -8.90 10.94
N ARG A 86 -11.77 -7.84 11.63
CA ARG A 86 -10.53 -7.13 11.27
C ARG A 86 -9.30 -8.02 11.42
N ASN A 87 -9.25 -8.79 12.50
CA ASN A 87 -8.17 -9.75 12.73
C ASN A 87 -8.19 -10.87 11.69
N TRP A 88 -9.38 -11.37 11.35
CA TRP A 88 -9.57 -12.33 10.26
C TRP A 88 -9.03 -11.81 8.93
N LYS A 89 -9.39 -10.58 8.55
CA LYS A 89 -8.84 -9.93 7.34
C LYS A 89 -7.33 -9.80 7.39
N SER A 90 -6.76 -9.40 8.53
CA SER A 90 -5.30 -9.26 8.67
C SER A 90 -4.58 -10.60 8.46
N GLY A 91 -5.04 -11.67 9.11
CA GLY A 91 -4.46 -12.99 8.94
C GLY A 91 -4.65 -13.54 7.53
N PHE A 92 -5.82 -13.30 6.94
CA PHE A 92 -6.14 -13.78 5.59
C PHE A 92 -5.42 -13.01 4.48
N ILE A 93 -5.14 -11.72 4.67
CA ILE A 93 -4.25 -10.95 3.77
C ILE A 93 -2.85 -11.54 3.79
N ALA A 94 -2.27 -11.76 4.98
CA ALA A 94 -0.93 -12.36 5.09
C ALA A 94 -0.87 -13.79 4.51
N TYR A 95 -1.96 -14.55 4.61
CA TYR A 95 -2.07 -15.85 3.96
C TYR A 95 -2.14 -15.75 2.43
N GLY A 96 -2.83 -14.74 1.90
CA GLY A 96 -2.81 -14.45 0.46
C GLY A 96 -1.41 -14.08 -0.04
N GLU A 97 -0.67 -13.29 0.73
CA GLU A 97 0.74 -12.97 0.44
C GLU A 97 1.61 -14.24 0.44
N TYR A 98 1.40 -15.13 1.41
CA TYR A 98 2.08 -16.42 1.46
C TYR A 98 1.79 -17.28 0.22
N LEU A 99 0.52 -17.40 -0.20
CA LEU A 99 0.15 -18.19 -1.37
C LEU A 99 0.76 -17.63 -2.66
N ALA A 100 0.68 -16.32 -2.85
CA ALA A 100 1.28 -15.64 -4.01
C ALA A 100 2.80 -15.85 -4.05
N THR A 101 3.48 -15.74 -2.90
CA THR A 101 4.95 -15.86 -2.82
C THR A 101 5.43 -17.28 -3.10
N ASN A 102 4.67 -18.31 -2.70
CA ASN A 102 5.17 -19.69 -2.68
C ASN A 102 4.55 -20.60 -3.76
N PHE A 103 3.46 -20.19 -4.40
CA PHE A 103 2.71 -21.06 -5.32
C PHE A 103 2.32 -20.41 -6.65
N GLU A 104 2.48 -19.09 -6.83
CA GLU A 104 2.30 -18.48 -8.16
C GLU A 104 3.59 -18.60 -8.97
N ASN A 105 3.65 -19.64 -9.80
CA ASN A 105 4.67 -19.73 -10.85
C ASN A 105 4.33 -18.76 -11.97
N SER A 106 5.27 -17.88 -12.29
CA SER A 106 5.31 -17.07 -13.52
C SER A 106 5.03 -17.97 -14.73
N THR A 107 3.94 -17.72 -15.44
CA THR A 107 3.70 -18.35 -16.73
C THR A 107 4.80 -17.96 -17.71
N GLU A 108 5.76 -18.87 -17.89
CA GLU A 108 6.66 -18.89 -19.05
C GLU A 108 5.83 -18.86 -20.33
N THR A 109 6.12 -17.90 -21.20
CA THR A 109 5.82 -18.01 -22.63
C THR A 109 6.99 -17.44 -23.42
N GLY A 110 7.58 -18.29 -24.27
CA GLY A 110 8.36 -17.88 -25.43
C GLY A 110 9.87 -17.80 -25.21
N SER A 111 10.54 -18.93 -25.37
CA SER A 111 11.95 -19.02 -25.70
C SER A 111 12.24 -18.36 -27.05
N GLU A 112 12.97 -17.24 -27.06
CA GLU A 112 13.86 -16.87 -28.15
C GLU A 112 15.26 -16.64 -27.58
N GLU A 113 16.22 -17.39 -28.14
CA GLU A 113 17.63 -17.40 -27.74
C GLU A 113 18.25 -16.01 -27.87
N ILE A 114 18.68 -15.41 -26.75
CA ILE A 114 19.66 -14.33 -26.77
C ILE A 114 20.69 -14.57 -25.65
N SER A 115 21.90 -14.89 -26.13
CA SER A 115 23.23 -14.63 -25.57
C SER A 115 23.42 -14.63 -24.05
N LYS A 116 24.17 -15.61 -23.56
CA LYS A 116 24.82 -15.63 -22.24
C LYS A 116 25.60 -14.35 -21.99
N ASP A 117 25.15 -13.55 -21.03
CA ASP A 117 26.00 -12.69 -20.23
C ASP A 117 25.47 -12.62 -18.79
N ASN A 118 26.24 -13.22 -17.87
CA ASN A 118 26.22 -13.09 -16.40
C ASN A 118 24.85 -12.96 -15.69
N TYR A 119 24.19 -14.09 -15.45
CA TYR A 119 23.09 -14.18 -14.48
C TYR A 119 23.61 -13.92 -13.05
N THR A 120 23.49 -12.69 -12.56
CA THR A 120 23.25 -12.47 -11.14
C THR A 120 21.85 -12.99 -10.84
N SER A 121 21.76 -14.10 -10.11
CA SER A 121 20.50 -14.55 -9.53
C SER A 121 20.00 -13.47 -8.57
N PHE A 122 18.83 -12.91 -8.84
CA PHE A 122 18.16 -12.01 -7.89
C PHE A 122 17.40 -12.86 -6.85
N ASP A 123 17.40 -12.43 -5.60
CA ASP A 123 16.69 -13.09 -4.51
C ASP A 123 15.17 -12.83 -4.57
N SER A 124 14.78 -11.65 -5.06
CA SER A 124 13.38 -11.34 -5.37
C SER A 124 13.26 -10.25 -6.45
N GLU A 125 12.13 -10.27 -7.15
CA GLU A 125 11.80 -9.36 -8.24
C GLU A 125 10.37 -8.83 -8.05
N TYR A 126 10.19 -7.54 -8.29
CA TYR A 126 8.89 -6.87 -8.25
C TYR A 126 8.66 -6.14 -9.56
N SER A 127 7.54 -6.41 -10.21
CA SER A 127 7.14 -5.71 -11.42
C SER A 127 6.72 -4.27 -11.13
N LYS A 128 6.64 -3.44 -12.17
CA LYS A 128 6.09 -2.08 -12.06
C LYS A 128 4.71 -2.07 -11.41
N GLU A 129 3.86 -3.05 -11.74
CA GLU A 129 2.52 -3.15 -11.16
C GLU A 129 2.59 -3.41 -9.65
N ASP A 130 3.44 -4.33 -9.21
CA ASP A 130 3.64 -4.62 -7.78
C ASP A 130 4.13 -3.39 -7.03
N ILE A 131 5.07 -2.66 -7.62
CA ILE A 131 5.66 -1.46 -7.04
C ILE A 131 4.59 -0.37 -6.88
N TYR A 132 3.83 -0.09 -7.94
CA TYR A 132 2.76 0.91 -7.93
C TYR A 132 1.65 0.54 -6.96
N LYS A 133 1.27 -0.74 -6.88
CA LYS A 133 0.27 -1.24 -5.93
C LYS A 133 0.72 -0.99 -4.49
N ASN A 134 1.95 -1.36 -4.15
CA ASN A 134 2.54 -1.16 -2.82
C ASN A 134 2.61 0.33 -2.43
N PHE A 135 3.10 1.16 -3.35
CA PHE A 135 3.29 2.59 -3.11
C PHE A 135 1.98 3.38 -3.08
N THR A 136 1.02 3.02 -3.94
CA THR A 136 -0.34 3.56 -3.90
C THR A 136 -0.96 3.34 -2.53
N PHE A 137 -0.89 2.12 -1.99
CA PHE A 137 -1.45 1.82 -0.67
C PHE A 137 -0.83 2.68 0.44
N ARG A 138 0.48 2.95 0.36
CA ARG A 138 1.16 3.81 1.33
C ARG A 138 0.69 5.26 1.21
N LEU A 139 0.58 5.81 0.01
CA LEU A 139 0.12 7.20 -0.16
C LEU A 139 -1.31 7.40 0.31
N ILE A 140 -2.24 6.52 -0.09
CA ILE A 140 -3.67 6.70 0.25
C ILE A 140 -3.98 6.50 1.74
N THR A 141 -3.04 5.99 2.53
CA THR A 141 -3.18 5.79 3.97
C THR A 141 -2.46 6.86 4.81
N GLN A 142 -1.77 7.81 4.17
CA GLN A 142 -1.06 8.90 4.86
C GLN A 142 -1.97 10.09 5.18
N ASP A 143 -2.96 9.89 6.05
CA ASP A 143 -3.72 11.00 6.62
C ASP A 143 -2.81 11.89 7.48
N ARG A 144 -2.82 13.20 7.22
CA ARG A 144 -2.10 14.21 8.01
C ARG A 144 -3.10 15.17 8.66
N PHE A 145 -2.89 15.49 9.93
CA PHE A 145 -3.75 16.38 10.70
C PHE A 145 -2.91 17.51 11.30
N TYR A 146 -2.77 18.60 10.55
CA TYR A 146 -2.09 19.79 11.04
C TYR A 146 -3.08 20.69 11.80
N GLU A 147 -2.58 21.62 12.60
CA GLU A 147 -3.39 22.42 13.53
C GLU A 147 -4.56 23.14 12.84
N ASN A 148 -4.31 23.76 11.68
CA ASN A 148 -5.30 24.59 10.99
C ASN A 148 -5.89 23.97 9.72
N LEU A 149 -5.26 22.92 9.18
CA LEU A 149 -5.66 22.32 7.91
C LEU A 149 -5.34 20.83 7.88
N TYR A 150 -6.34 20.00 7.62
CA TYR A 150 -6.15 18.56 7.49
C TYR A 150 -5.87 18.20 6.03
N PHE A 151 -5.04 17.17 5.84
CA PHE A 151 -4.88 16.48 4.57
C PHE A 151 -5.23 14.99 4.73
N PRO A 152 -6.54 14.66 4.85
CA PRO A 152 -7.00 13.30 5.12
C PRO A 152 -7.20 12.53 3.80
N VAL A 153 -6.10 12.05 3.20
CA VAL A 153 -6.11 11.38 1.89
C VAL A 153 -7.14 10.24 1.83
N SER A 154 -7.30 9.46 2.91
CA SER A 154 -8.27 8.37 2.96
C SER A 154 -9.73 8.85 2.92
N PHE A 155 -10.01 10.03 3.46
CA PHE A 155 -11.32 10.68 3.41
C PHE A 155 -11.59 11.26 2.03
N ILE A 156 -10.60 11.95 1.46
CA ILE A 156 -10.66 12.53 0.11
C ILE A 156 -10.92 11.43 -0.93
N LYS A 157 -10.20 10.30 -0.86
CA LYS A 157 -10.44 9.11 -1.68
C LYS A 157 -11.93 8.72 -1.67
N ARG A 158 -12.55 8.69 -0.48
CA ARG A 158 -13.97 8.33 -0.34
C ARG A 158 -14.91 9.34 -0.99
N ILE A 159 -14.58 10.64 -0.97
CA ILE A 159 -15.35 11.67 -1.70
C ILE A 159 -15.37 11.33 -3.19
N PHE A 160 -14.20 11.15 -3.81
CA PHE A 160 -14.10 10.87 -5.24
C PHE A 160 -14.76 9.55 -5.62
N TYR A 161 -14.54 8.50 -4.83
CA TYR A 161 -15.08 7.17 -5.15
C TYR A 161 -16.61 7.15 -5.10
N ARG A 162 -17.24 7.88 -4.17
CA ARG A 162 -18.70 7.97 -4.08
C ARG A 162 -19.32 8.92 -5.11
N ASN A 163 -18.55 9.89 -5.61
CA ASN A 163 -18.93 10.75 -6.73
C ASN A 163 -18.64 10.14 -8.11
N LYS A 164 -18.35 8.83 -8.19
CA LYS A 164 -18.00 8.12 -9.43
C LYS A 164 -16.75 8.67 -10.14
N GLU A 165 -15.88 9.32 -9.40
CA GLU A 165 -14.67 10.00 -9.88
C GLU A 165 -13.40 9.27 -9.41
N LYS A 166 -13.51 7.94 -9.31
CA LYS A 166 -12.40 7.04 -8.96
C LYS A 166 -11.21 7.20 -9.91
N LEU A 167 -11.50 7.30 -11.21
CA LEU A 167 -10.46 7.40 -12.23
C LEU A 167 -9.58 8.64 -12.04
N PHE A 168 -10.18 9.80 -11.74
CA PHE A 168 -9.42 11.01 -11.43
C PHE A 168 -8.48 10.78 -10.23
N PHE A 169 -9.02 10.26 -9.12
CA PHE A 169 -8.24 10.09 -7.89
C PHE A 169 -7.10 9.09 -8.06
N ASP A 170 -7.34 7.97 -8.75
CA ASP A 170 -6.31 6.97 -9.02
C ASP A 170 -5.23 7.52 -9.95
N ASN A 171 -5.61 8.28 -10.99
CA ASN A 171 -4.65 8.94 -11.88
C ASN A 171 -3.82 10.01 -11.14
N TRP A 172 -4.44 10.77 -10.23
CA TRP A 172 -3.75 11.75 -9.39
C TRP A 172 -2.72 11.10 -8.45
N ILE A 173 -3.03 9.94 -7.85
CA ILE A 173 -2.04 9.17 -7.09
C ILE A 173 -0.92 8.68 -8.00
N ASN A 174 -1.27 8.14 -9.17
CA ASN A 174 -0.28 7.63 -10.12
C ASN A 174 0.64 8.73 -10.64
N SER A 175 0.16 9.96 -10.86
CA SER A 175 1.02 11.06 -11.29
C SER A 175 2.04 11.45 -10.23
N ILE A 176 1.66 11.45 -8.95
CA ILE A 176 2.60 11.67 -7.83
C ILE A 176 3.65 10.53 -7.77
N LEU A 177 3.22 9.29 -8.01
CA LEU A 177 4.15 8.14 -8.05
C LEU A 177 5.08 8.20 -9.25
N ASP A 178 4.56 8.54 -10.42
CA ASP A 178 5.29 8.63 -11.68
C ASP A 178 6.53 9.52 -11.56
N ASP A 179 6.41 10.63 -10.83
CA ASP A 179 7.47 11.61 -10.61
C ASP A 179 8.27 11.38 -9.31
N THR A 180 8.10 10.22 -8.66
CA THR A 180 8.95 9.80 -7.55
C THR A 180 10.37 9.55 -8.04
N VAL A 181 11.35 10.18 -7.37
CA VAL A 181 12.77 10.13 -7.74
C VAL A 181 13.44 8.86 -7.20
N LEU A 182 14.22 8.21 -8.06
CA LEU A 182 15.13 7.13 -7.76
C LEU A 182 16.55 7.64 -7.88
N HIS A 183 17.40 7.32 -6.90
CA HIS A 183 18.80 7.70 -6.92
C HIS A 183 19.65 6.52 -7.38
N PHE A 184 20.56 6.79 -8.31
CA PHE A 184 21.69 5.95 -8.65
C PHE A 184 22.96 6.62 -8.14
N LYS A 185 24.11 5.97 -8.32
CA LYS A 185 25.40 6.49 -7.84
C LYS A 185 25.67 7.91 -8.31
N ASP A 186 25.58 8.11 -9.63
CA ASP A 186 25.98 9.35 -10.31
C ASP A 186 24.82 10.02 -11.06
N SER A 187 23.59 9.52 -10.89
CA SER A 187 22.42 10.00 -11.62
C SER A 187 21.11 9.79 -10.85
N GLU A 188 20.02 10.29 -11.41
CA GLU A 188 18.66 10.12 -10.90
C GLU A 188 17.73 9.71 -12.03
N ASN A 189 16.65 9.04 -11.69
CA ASN A 189 15.58 8.70 -12.62
C ASN A 189 14.22 8.76 -11.94
N LEU A 190 13.15 8.56 -12.69
CA LEU A 190 11.77 8.61 -12.21
C LEU A 190 11.15 7.21 -12.18
N LEU A 191 10.24 7.00 -11.24
CA LEU A 191 9.58 5.70 -11.05
C LEU A 191 8.80 5.26 -12.29
N LYS A 192 8.24 6.19 -13.06
CA LYS A 192 7.54 5.87 -14.31
C LYS A 192 8.43 5.15 -15.33
N ASN A 193 9.75 5.33 -15.27
CA ASN A 193 10.68 4.78 -16.24
C ASN A 193 11.22 3.39 -15.89
N ILE A 194 10.94 2.89 -14.67
CA ILE A 194 11.37 1.54 -14.29
C ILE A 194 10.35 0.51 -14.74
N SER A 195 10.83 -0.69 -15.08
CA SER A 195 9.96 -1.86 -15.31
C SER A 195 9.94 -2.81 -14.12
N HIS A 196 11.06 -2.94 -13.39
CA HIS A 196 11.22 -3.86 -12.28
C HIS A 196 12.14 -3.29 -11.20
N ILE A 197 11.97 -3.77 -9.96
CA ILE A 197 12.93 -3.66 -8.87
C ILE A 197 13.37 -5.06 -8.49
N PHE A 198 14.67 -5.26 -8.36
CA PHE A 198 15.27 -6.51 -7.91
C PHE A 198 15.97 -6.33 -6.57
N PHE A 199 16.07 -7.41 -5.83
CA PHE A 199 16.81 -7.49 -4.59
C PHE A 199 17.84 -8.60 -4.71
N ASP A 200 19.06 -8.34 -4.29
CA ASP A 200 20.10 -9.36 -4.14
C ASP A 200 21.06 -9.00 -2.99
N ASN A 201 22.11 -9.80 -2.84
CA ASN A 201 23.15 -9.60 -1.82
C ASN A 201 23.93 -8.28 -1.95
N GLN A 202 23.86 -7.58 -3.09
CA GLN A 202 24.45 -6.26 -3.31
C GLN A 202 23.46 -5.12 -3.06
N GLY A 203 22.21 -5.44 -2.73
CA GLY A 203 21.15 -4.49 -2.39
C GLY A 203 20.06 -4.42 -3.45
N ILE A 204 19.45 -3.25 -3.56
CA ILE A 204 18.30 -3.02 -4.42
C ILE A 204 18.75 -2.52 -5.79
N LYS A 205 18.19 -3.08 -6.86
CA LYS A 205 18.44 -2.69 -8.25
C LYS A 205 17.14 -2.31 -8.94
N ALA A 206 17.20 -1.43 -9.93
CA ALA A 206 16.06 -1.10 -10.77
C ALA A 206 16.38 -1.40 -12.25
N LYS A 207 15.40 -1.93 -12.98
CA LYS A 207 15.45 -2.09 -14.43
C LYS A 207 14.88 -0.87 -15.12
N ILE A 208 15.70 -0.18 -15.91
CA ILE A 208 15.27 0.90 -16.80
C ILE A 208 15.61 0.47 -18.22
N LEU A 209 14.59 0.33 -19.07
CA LEU A 209 14.73 -0.26 -20.40
C LEU A 209 15.45 -1.63 -20.30
N ASN A 210 16.64 -1.73 -20.89
CA ASN A 210 17.46 -2.95 -20.92
C ASN A 210 18.58 -2.96 -19.86
N ASN A 211 18.69 -1.91 -19.05
CA ASN A 211 19.77 -1.78 -18.06
C ASN A 211 19.25 -2.02 -16.65
N VAL A 212 20.01 -2.80 -15.87
CA VAL A 212 19.79 -2.99 -14.44
C VAL A 212 20.89 -2.24 -13.69
N SER A 213 20.52 -1.44 -12.70
CA SER A 213 21.47 -0.61 -11.96
C SER A 213 21.12 -0.53 -10.48
N ASN A 214 22.16 -0.47 -9.64
CA ASN A 214 22.02 -0.37 -8.19
C ASN A 214 21.36 0.95 -7.79
N LEU A 215 20.34 0.86 -6.95
CA LEU A 215 19.75 2.00 -6.29
C LEU A 215 20.61 2.46 -5.12
N TYR A 216 20.55 3.76 -4.90
CA TYR A 216 21.16 4.46 -3.80
C TYR A 216 20.05 5.12 -2.99
N THR A 217 20.30 5.32 -1.71
CA THR A 217 19.40 6.05 -0.83
C THR A 217 20.11 7.30 -0.30
N LYS A 218 19.39 8.42 -0.24
CA LYS A 218 19.92 9.62 0.41
C LYS A 218 19.98 9.43 1.92
N LEU A 219 21.03 9.95 2.52
CA LEU A 219 21.17 10.05 3.97
C LEU A 219 20.27 11.18 4.52
N PRO A 220 20.07 11.28 5.85
CA PRO A 220 19.22 12.31 6.45
C PRO A 220 19.58 13.76 6.08
N ASN A 221 20.83 14.02 5.70
CA ASN A 221 21.28 15.33 5.23
C ASN A 221 20.83 15.70 3.80
N ASN A 222 20.12 14.80 3.10
CA ASN A 222 19.62 14.97 1.74
C ASN A 222 20.68 15.27 0.65
N ILE A 223 21.96 15.18 0.98
CA ILE A 223 23.09 15.45 0.08
C ILE A 223 23.79 14.13 -0.25
N ASP A 224 24.23 13.44 0.79
CA ASP A 224 25.00 12.22 0.65
C ASP A 224 24.10 11.04 0.28
N LYS A 225 24.66 10.09 -0.47
CA LYS A 225 23.98 8.88 -0.93
C LYS A 225 24.83 7.66 -0.60
N GLU A 226 24.19 6.59 -0.18
CA GLU A 226 24.83 5.28 -0.01
C GLU A 226 24.11 4.21 -0.83
N PRO A 227 24.78 3.09 -1.20
CA PRO A 227 24.10 1.95 -1.82
C PRO A 227 22.89 1.53 -0.97
N PHE A 228 21.76 1.31 -1.63
CA PHE A 228 20.56 0.92 -0.93
C PHE A 228 20.59 -0.58 -0.65
N ILE A 229 21.05 -0.96 0.54
CA ILE A 229 21.14 -2.36 0.98
C ILE A 229 19.89 -2.75 1.77
N SER A 230 19.01 -3.52 1.14
CA SER A 230 17.85 -4.16 1.76
C SER A 230 17.46 -5.38 0.94
N ASN A 231 16.78 -6.34 1.56
CA ASN A 231 16.20 -7.52 0.92
C ASN A 231 14.65 -7.52 0.97
N GLU A 232 14.02 -6.44 1.42
CA GLU A 232 12.56 -6.36 1.59
C GLU A 232 11.96 -5.08 1.00
N MET A 233 10.87 -5.22 0.23
CA MET A 233 10.12 -4.10 -0.34
C MET A 233 9.51 -3.16 0.73
N LYS A 234 9.23 -3.67 1.94
CA LYS A 234 8.73 -2.87 3.07
C LYS A 234 9.76 -1.85 3.61
N LYS A 235 11.04 -2.01 3.29
CA LYS A 235 12.13 -1.12 3.71
C LYS A 235 12.39 0.04 2.73
N ILE A 236 11.87 -0.05 1.51
CA ILE A 236 11.80 1.11 0.62
C ILE A 236 10.71 2.02 1.14
N ALA A 237 11.00 3.27 1.45
CA ALA A 237 10.05 4.29 1.87
C ALA A 237 9.82 5.31 0.75
N LEU A 238 8.62 5.91 0.74
CA LEU A 238 8.32 7.12 -0.03
C LEU A 238 8.54 8.30 0.89
N ASP A 239 9.64 9.00 0.72
CA ASP A 239 9.97 10.19 1.49
C ASP A 239 9.63 11.45 0.69
N HIS A 240 9.25 12.52 1.40
CA HIS A 240 8.96 13.80 0.77
C HIS A 240 10.24 14.65 0.75
N CYS A 241 10.66 15.10 -0.44
CA CYS A 241 11.79 16.03 -0.58
C CYS A 241 11.49 17.36 0.13
N LYS A 242 10.28 17.90 -0.10
CA LYS A 242 9.71 19.04 0.65
C LYS A 242 8.67 18.50 1.62
N PRO A 243 8.76 18.76 2.94
CA PRO A 243 7.79 18.25 3.90
C PRO A 243 6.35 18.63 3.53
N MET A 244 5.44 17.66 3.61
CA MET A 244 4.01 17.89 3.30
C MET A 244 3.40 19.02 4.14
N LEU A 245 3.84 19.20 5.39
CA LEU A 245 3.40 20.34 6.23
C LEU A 245 3.75 21.69 5.56
N THR A 246 4.94 21.80 4.99
CA THR A 246 5.39 23.01 4.30
C THR A 246 4.57 23.25 3.04
N ILE A 247 4.32 22.22 2.22
CA ILE A 247 3.47 22.32 1.02
C ILE A 247 2.07 22.83 1.38
N ILE A 248 1.45 22.22 2.40
CA ILE A 248 0.10 22.60 2.85
C ILE A 248 0.08 24.01 3.43
N ARG A 249 1.10 24.41 4.20
CA ARG A 249 1.19 25.75 4.78
C ARG A 249 1.37 26.83 3.72
N ASP A 250 2.31 26.63 2.79
CA ASP A 250 2.64 27.61 1.75
C ASP A 250 1.43 27.85 0.82
N ASN A 251 0.63 26.80 0.58
CA ASN A 251 -0.55 26.86 -0.27
C ASN A 251 -1.87 27.08 0.47
N HIS A 252 -1.86 27.25 1.80
CA HIS A 252 -3.06 27.27 2.63
C HIS A 252 -4.19 28.14 2.07
N HIS A 253 -3.87 29.34 1.60
CA HIS A 253 -4.83 30.30 1.04
C HIS A 253 -5.55 29.83 -0.24
N GLN A 254 -4.96 28.90 -0.99
CA GLN A 254 -5.53 28.32 -2.21
C GLN A 254 -6.34 27.04 -1.94
N LEU A 255 -6.18 26.44 -0.74
CA LEU A 255 -6.78 25.16 -0.35
C LEU A 255 -8.14 25.35 0.33
N ILE A 256 -9.06 26.04 -0.34
CA ILE A 256 -10.34 26.50 0.22
C ILE A 256 -11.30 25.33 0.50
N GLU A 257 -11.42 24.38 -0.41
CA GLU A 257 -12.29 23.21 -0.25
C GLU A 257 -11.72 22.25 0.81
N LEU A 258 -10.39 22.10 0.90
CA LEU A 258 -9.76 21.37 2.01
C LEU A 258 -9.95 22.05 3.37
N GLN A 259 -9.93 23.38 3.44
CA GLN A 259 -10.26 24.13 4.66
C GLN A 259 -11.72 23.87 5.08
N LYS A 260 -12.65 23.87 4.12
CA LYS A 260 -14.05 23.51 4.38
C LYS A 260 -14.19 22.08 4.91
N ILE A 261 -13.55 21.10 4.25
CA ILE A 261 -13.53 19.70 4.71
C ILE A 261 -12.97 19.60 6.14
N THR A 262 -11.90 20.35 6.44
CA THR A 262 -11.31 20.40 7.79
C THR A 262 -12.31 20.92 8.81
N ASN A 263 -13.02 22.01 8.52
CA ASN A 263 -14.03 22.59 9.38
C ASN A 263 -15.21 21.65 9.60
N ASP A 264 -15.66 20.96 8.57
CA ASP A 264 -16.77 20.01 8.66
C ASP A 264 -16.39 18.76 9.47
N ILE A 265 -15.17 18.25 9.32
CA ILE A 265 -14.63 17.19 10.19
C ILE A 265 -14.56 17.66 11.64
N ASN A 266 -14.04 18.86 11.89
CA ASN A 266 -13.93 19.43 13.24
C ASN A 266 -15.30 19.66 13.89
N ARG A 267 -16.33 20.04 13.12
CA ARG A 267 -17.69 20.18 13.65
C ARG A 267 -18.22 18.87 14.23
N ILE A 268 -17.90 17.73 13.61
CA ILE A 268 -18.31 16.42 14.09
C ILE A 268 -17.47 15.96 15.28
N ILE A 269 -16.16 16.22 15.27
CA ILE A 269 -15.25 15.76 16.32
C ILE A 269 -15.35 16.63 17.59
N GLY A 270 -15.72 17.90 17.44
CA GLY A 270 -15.77 18.85 18.55
C GLY A 270 -14.38 19.14 19.12
N LYS A 271 -14.26 19.17 20.45
CA LYS A 271 -12.99 19.47 21.16
C LYS A 271 -12.01 18.29 21.23
N GLY A 272 -12.30 17.17 20.56
CA GLY A 272 -11.47 15.97 20.60
C GLY A 272 -10.21 16.09 19.74
N LYS A 273 -9.12 15.41 20.13
CA LYS A 273 -7.92 15.30 19.29
C LYS A 273 -8.22 14.41 18.07
N ILE A 274 -8.02 14.97 16.88
CA ILE A 274 -8.12 14.23 15.62
C ILE A 274 -7.08 13.10 15.55
N ASN A 275 -7.54 11.92 15.12
CA ASN A 275 -6.74 10.76 14.78
C ASN A 275 -7.50 9.92 13.75
N ARG A 276 -6.90 8.82 13.25
CA ARG A 276 -7.54 7.94 12.25
C ARG A 276 -8.89 7.38 12.69
N THR A 277 -9.06 7.04 13.96
CA THR A 277 -10.34 6.54 14.49
C THR A 277 -11.40 7.63 14.49
N ALA A 278 -11.05 8.83 14.95
CA ALA A 278 -11.94 9.99 14.95
C ALA A 278 -12.32 10.41 13.52
N LEU A 279 -11.35 10.41 12.58
CA LEU A 279 -11.60 10.63 11.15
C LEU A 279 -12.58 9.59 10.59
N SER A 280 -12.40 8.31 10.92
CA SER A 280 -13.29 7.24 10.47
C SER A 280 -14.74 7.43 10.94
N GLN A 281 -14.92 7.86 12.20
CA GLN A 281 -16.22 8.16 12.78
C GLN A 281 -16.87 9.38 12.12
N ALA A 282 -16.14 10.50 12.01
CA ALA A 282 -16.61 11.70 11.31
C ALA A 282 -17.00 11.39 9.86
N SER A 283 -16.21 10.57 9.19
CA SER A 283 -16.45 10.11 7.83
C SER A 283 -17.64 9.15 7.68
N ARG A 284 -18.15 8.53 8.75
CA ARG A 284 -19.42 7.80 8.65
C ARG A 284 -20.58 8.77 8.68
N GLN A 285 -20.58 9.67 9.67
CA GLN A 285 -21.67 10.63 9.88
C GLN A 285 -21.83 11.60 8.71
N LEU A 286 -20.74 12.23 8.24
CA LEU A 286 -20.81 13.18 7.13
C LEU A 286 -21.40 12.52 5.88
N PHE A 287 -20.95 11.32 5.54
CA PHE A 287 -21.38 10.63 4.33
C PHE A 287 -22.77 9.98 4.42
N GLU A 288 -23.45 10.05 5.56
CA GLU A 288 -24.87 9.70 5.69
C GLU A 288 -25.79 10.90 5.36
N GLN A 289 -25.27 12.14 5.39
CA GLN A 289 -26.08 13.38 5.39
C GLN A 289 -26.03 14.20 4.09
N SER A 290 -26.12 13.59 2.89
CA SER A 290 -26.00 14.31 1.60
C SER A 290 -24.77 15.23 1.48
N TYR A 291 -23.75 15.00 2.32
CA TYR A 291 -22.56 15.86 2.43
C TYR A 291 -21.80 16.01 1.11
N LEU A 292 -21.84 14.98 0.26
CA LEU A 292 -21.20 14.99 -1.05
C LEU A 292 -21.70 16.14 -1.93
N ASP A 293 -22.98 16.50 -1.82
CA ASP A 293 -23.59 17.58 -2.59
C ASP A 293 -23.10 18.97 -2.15
N THR A 294 -22.52 19.04 -0.95
CA THR A 294 -21.93 20.27 -0.45
C THR A 294 -20.50 20.47 -0.94
N ILE A 295 -19.81 19.43 -1.42
CA ILE A 295 -18.40 19.51 -1.81
C ILE A 295 -18.26 20.05 -3.24
N ASN A 296 -17.47 21.10 -3.41
CA ASN A 296 -17.07 21.56 -4.75
C ASN A 296 -15.96 20.66 -5.31
N LEU A 297 -16.36 19.62 -6.05
CA LEU A 297 -15.42 18.63 -6.54
C LEU A 297 -14.38 19.21 -7.51
N ASN A 298 -14.75 20.17 -8.35
CA ASN A 298 -13.81 20.79 -9.30
C ASN A 298 -12.74 21.62 -8.58
N GLN A 299 -13.14 22.36 -7.56
CA GLN A 299 -12.21 23.08 -6.70
C GLN A 299 -11.27 22.11 -5.97
N LEU A 300 -11.80 21.02 -5.40
CA LEU A 300 -10.98 20.01 -4.75
C LEU A 300 -9.98 19.35 -5.72
N LYS A 301 -10.37 19.07 -6.97
CA LYS A 301 -9.45 18.56 -8.01
C LYS A 301 -8.30 19.56 -8.27
N ALA A 302 -8.62 20.84 -8.40
CA ALA A 302 -7.61 21.89 -8.61
C ALA A 302 -6.64 21.99 -7.43
N GLU A 303 -7.17 21.96 -6.19
CA GLU A 303 -6.36 21.98 -4.97
C GLU A 303 -5.44 20.76 -4.84
N LEU A 304 -5.93 19.57 -5.18
CA LEU A 304 -5.12 18.36 -5.21
C LEU A 304 -3.99 18.42 -6.24
N ASN A 305 -4.23 19.05 -7.40
CA ASN A 305 -3.18 19.25 -8.39
C ASN A 305 -2.12 20.24 -7.92
N ILE A 306 -2.51 21.35 -7.26
CA ILE A 306 -1.53 22.27 -6.62
C ILE A 306 -0.62 21.51 -5.64
N ILE A 307 -1.20 20.63 -4.81
CA ILE A 307 -0.42 19.82 -3.87
C ILE A 307 0.49 18.85 -4.62
N ALA A 308 0.00 18.19 -5.67
CA ALA A 308 0.79 17.25 -6.46
C ALA A 308 1.97 17.93 -7.16
N ASP A 309 1.75 19.10 -7.76
CA ASP A 309 2.78 19.88 -8.47
C ASP A 309 3.94 20.30 -7.55
N GLU A 310 3.65 20.54 -6.27
CA GLU A 310 4.68 20.81 -5.25
C GLU A 310 5.22 19.57 -4.54
N THR A 311 4.58 18.41 -4.74
CA THR A 311 5.00 17.15 -4.10
C THR A 311 6.08 16.48 -4.94
N SER A 312 7.32 16.56 -4.46
CA SER A 312 8.40 15.72 -4.94
C SER A 312 8.68 14.61 -3.94
N LEU A 313 8.50 13.36 -4.37
CA LEU A 313 8.82 12.17 -3.59
C LEU A 313 10.17 11.58 -4.02
N GLN A 314 10.79 10.84 -3.14
CA GLN A 314 11.99 10.05 -3.42
C GLN A 314 11.94 8.69 -2.75
N LEU A 315 12.58 7.69 -3.37
CA LEU A 315 12.81 6.39 -2.72
C LEU A 315 13.93 6.53 -1.69
N MET A 316 13.62 6.14 -0.45
CA MET A 316 14.55 6.21 0.67
C MET A 316 14.55 4.92 1.47
N ASP A 317 15.66 4.58 2.14
CA ASP A 317 15.67 3.55 3.15
C ASP A 317 14.81 4.00 4.35
N ALA A 318 13.85 3.17 4.73
CA ALA A 318 12.95 3.41 5.85
C ALA A 318 13.71 3.71 7.15
N LYS A 319 14.94 3.22 7.33
CA LYS A 319 15.78 3.53 8.50
C LYS A 319 16.14 5.02 8.60
N PHE A 320 16.21 5.71 7.47
CA PHE A 320 16.53 7.14 7.40
C PHE A 320 15.29 8.04 7.34
N ASN A 321 14.14 7.45 7.00
CA ASN A 321 12.86 8.17 6.93
C ASN A 321 12.40 8.72 8.29
N SER A 322 12.74 8.04 9.40
CA SER A 322 12.37 8.46 10.76
C SER A 322 13.36 9.43 11.43
N SER A 323 14.56 9.60 10.89
CA SER A 323 15.61 10.48 11.43
C SER A 323 15.50 11.93 10.96
N LYS A 324 14.60 12.21 10.00
CA LYS A 324 14.23 13.56 9.57
C LYS A 324 13.14 14.12 10.49
N GLY A 325 13.51 14.49 11.72
CA GLY A 325 12.51 15.01 12.66
C GLY A 325 13.06 15.47 14.00
N ALA A 326 13.83 16.57 13.99
CA ALA A 326 13.83 17.56 15.07
C ALA A 326 14.49 18.84 14.55
N ASN A 327 13.73 19.68 13.86
CA ASN A 327 13.87 21.14 13.85
C ASN A 327 12.55 21.76 13.41
#